data_AF-A0A1Y5EYN4-F1
#
_entry.id   AF-A0A1Y5EYN4-F1
#
_cell.length_a   1.000
_cell.length_b   1.000
_cell.length_c   1.000
_cell.angle_alpha   90.00
_cell.angle_beta   90.00
_cell.angle_gamma   90.00
#
_symmetry.space_group_name_H-M   'P 1'
#
loop_
_entity.id
_entity.type
_entity.pdbx_description
1 polymer ?
#
loop_
_entity_poly.entity_id
_entity_poly.type
_entity_poly.pdbx_seq_one_letter_code
_entity_poly.pdbx_strand_id
1 'polypeptide(L)' 'MSSLWEQCLQRLEEEIPPQQINTWVRPLQAQNNNDDLLLFAPNKFVLDWVSDNYIVKITNIINDLTNSKT' A
#
# COMPACT_ATOMS: atom_id res chain seq x y z
N MET A 1 4.91 16.85 -3.89
CA MET A 1 5.60 15.80 -3.10
C MET A 1 4.62 14.67 -2.94
N SER A 2 4.79 13.59 -3.70
CA SER A 2 3.94 12.41 -3.55
C SER A 2 4.23 11.74 -2.23
N SER A 3 3.20 11.45 -1.44
CA SER A 3 3.32 10.69 -0.21
C SER A 3 3.96 9.33 -0.46
N LEU A 4 4.56 8.74 0.58
CA LEU A 4 5.16 7.40 0.51
C LEU A 4 4.15 6.34 0.00
N TRP A 5 2.89 6.48 0.40
CA TRP A 5 1.80 5.62 -0.08
C TRP A 5 1.47 5.82 -1.56
N GLU A 6 1.46 7.06 -2.08
CA GLU A 6 1.23 7.30 -3.52
C GLU A 6 2.33 6.66 -4.37
N GLN A 7 3.59 6.69 -3.91
CA GLN A 7 4.69 6.00 -4.59
C GLN A 7 4.54 4.48 -4.51
N CYS A 8 4.10 3.96 -3.37
CA CYS A 8 3.78 2.53 -3.21
C CYS A 8 2.65 2.11 -4.16
N LEU A 9 1.57 2.89 -4.26
CA LEU A 9 0.45 2.65 -5.16
C LEU A 9 0.88 2.60 -6.62
N GLN A 10 1.74 3.53 -7.07
CA GLN A 10 2.25 3.52 -8.45
C GLN A 10 2.98 2.22 -8.77
N ARG A 11 3.84 1.75 -7.86
CA ARG A 11 4.57 0.49 -8.05
C ARG A 11 3.67 -0.74 -7.99
N LEU A 12 2.64 -0.70 -7.14
CA LEU A 12 1.62 -1.74 -7.09
C LEU A 12 0.76 -1.78 -8.37
N GLU A 13 0.46 -0.63 -8.99
CA GLU A 13 -0.29 -0.54 -10.26
C GLU A 13 0.46 -1.19 -11.43
N GLU A 14 1.80 -1.26 -11.37
CA GLU A 14 2.63 -1.96 -12.37
C GLU A 14 2.66 -3.48 -12.15
N GLU A 15 2.49 -3.94 -10.91
CA GLU A 15 2.63 -5.36 -10.55
C GLU A 15 1.30 -6.11 -10.34
N ILE A 16 0.21 -5.40 -10.07
CA ILE A 16 -1.10 -5.97 -9.75
C ILE A 16 -2.08 -5.66 -10.89
N PRO A 17 -2.91 -6.64 -11.32
CA PRO A 17 -3.94 -6.39 -12.31
C PRO A 17 -4.85 -5.21 -11.94
N PRO A 18 -5.22 -4.33 -12.90
CA PRO A 18 -6.01 -3.13 -12.65
C PRO A 18 -7.32 -3.40 -11.90
N GLN A 19 -7.94 -4.56 -12.12
CA GLN A 19 -9.16 -4.93 -11.43
C GLN A 19 -8.91 -5.18 -9.94
N GLN A 20 -7.85 -5.91 -9.60
CA GLN A 20 -7.54 -6.23 -8.20
C GLN A 20 -7.09 -5.00 -7.43
N ILE A 21 -6.28 -4.13 -8.03
CA ILE A 21 -5.81 -2.94 -7.33
C ILE A 21 -6.95 -1.95 -7.06
N ASN A 22 -7.87 -1.78 -8.01
CA ASN A 22 -9.05 -0.93 -7.86
C ASN A 22 -10.03 -1.45 -6.80
N THR A 23 -10.16 -2.77 -6.66
CA THR A 23 -11.06 -3.39 -5.69
C THR A 23 -10.47 -3.44 -4.28
N TRP A 24 -9.19 -3.76 -4.14
CA TRP A 24 -8.60 -4.10 -2.84
C TRP A 24 -7.67 -3.02 -2.27
N VAL A 25 -6.88 -2.35 -3.11
CA VAL A 25 -5.80 -1.47 -2.63
C VAL A 25 -6.19 0.01 -2.71
N ARG A 26 -6.84 0.44 -3.80
CA ARG A 26 -7.36 1.81 -3.99
C ARG A 26 -8.29 2.31 -2.87
N PRO A 27 -9.20 1.50 -2.29
CA PRO A 27 -10.05 2.00 -1.21
C PRO A 27 -9.33 2.11 0.14
N LEU A 28 -8.06 1.67 0.23
CA LEU A 28 -7.27 1.86 1.44
C LEU A 28 -6.89 3.34 1.59
N GLN A 29 -7.07 3.85 2.80
CA GLN A 29 -6.58 5.17 3.18
C GLN A 29 -5.25 5.01 3.92
N ALA A 30 -4.28 5.86 3.59
CA ALA A 30 -3.00 5.85 4.26
C ALA A 30 -2.79 7.12 5.08
N GLN A 31 -2.24 6.96 6.28
CA GLN A 31 -1.84 8.06 7.15
C GLN A 31 -0.38 7.87 7.53
N ASN A 32 0.45 8.87 7.21
CA ASN A 32 1.81 8.93 7.71
C ASN A 32 1.77 9.36 9.18
N ASN A 33 2.38 8.57 10.05
CA ASN A 33 2.51 8.86 11.47
C ASN A 33 3.99 8.79 11.85
N ASN A 34 4.68 9.93 11.80
CA ASN A 34 6.13 10.05 12.03
C ASN A 34 6.92 9.05 11.16
N ASP A 35 7.29 7.91 11.73
CA ASP A 35 8.08 6.84 11.09
C ASP A 35 7.23 5.67 10.56
N ASP A 36 5.93 5.66 10.84
CA ASP A 36 5.02 4.58 10.46
C ASP A 36 4.04 5.01 9.36
N LEU A 37 3.68 4.05 8.48
CA LEU A 37 2.59 4.19 7.54
C LEU A 37 1.40 3.33 7.98
N LEU A 38 0.32 3.99 8.41
CA LEU A 38 -0.92 3.31 8.80
C LEU A 38 -1.87 3.19 7.62
N LEU A 39 -2.36 1.98 7.34
CA LEU A 39 -3.34 1.71 6.31
C LEU A 39 -4.70 1.37 6.92
N PHE A 40 -5.75 2.03 6.43
CA PHE A 40 -7.13 1.86 6.86
C PHE A 40 -7.95 1.30 5.72
N ALA A 41 -8.61 0.17 5.97
CA ALA A 41 -9.57 -0.40 5.03
C ALA A 41 -10.98 0.15 5.29
N PRO A 42 -11.84 0.24 4.26
CA PRO A 42 -13.22 0.69 4.42
C PRO A 42 -14.08 -0.31 5.21
N ASN A 43 -13.68 -1.57 5.25
CA ASN A 43 -14.35 -2.64 5.97
C ASN A 43 -13.38 -3.80 6.24
N LYS A 44 -13.81 -4.75 7.08
CA LYS A 44 -13.00 -5.89 7.48
C LYS A 44 -12.67 -6.86 6.34
N PHE A 45 -13.54 -7.05 5.35
CA PHE A 45 -13.25 -7.94 4.22
C PHE A 45 -12.09 -7.45 3.38
N VAL A 46 -12.05 -6.14 3.09
CA VAL A 46 -10.92 -5.52 2.38
C VAL A 46 -9.65 -5.61 3.23
N LEU A 47 -9.75 -5.37 4.54
CA LEU A 47 -8.62 -5.49 5.46
C LEU A 47 -8.03 -6.90 5.41
N ASP A 48 -8.84 -7.92 5.68
CA ASP A 48 -8.40 -9.32 5.76
C ASP A 48 -7.79 -9.75 4.41
N TRP A 49 -8.42 -9.41 3.29
CA TRP A 49 -7.90 -9.75 1.96
C TRP A 49 -6.56 -9.07 1.67
N VAL A 50 -6.42 -7.77 1.95
CA VAL A 50 -5.17 -7.03 1.76
C VAL A 50 -4.08 -7.56 2.69
N SER A 51 -4.42 -7.84 3.94
CA SER A 51 -3.52 -8.44 4.91
C SER A 51 -2.98 -9.79 4.43
N ASP A 52 -3.84 -10.65 3.88
CA ASP A 52 -3.42 -11.99 3.45
C ASP A 52 -2.65 -11.98 2.13
N ASN A 53 -3.03 -11.11 1.18
CA ASN A 53 -2.52 -11.17 -0.19
C ASN A 53 -1.44 -10.11 -0.51
N TYR A 54 -1.50 -8.94 0.14
CA TYR A 54 -0.73 -7.78 -0.27
C TYR A 54 0.16 -7.18 0.83
N ILE A 55 -0.01 -7.54 2.11
CA ILE A 55 0.77 -6.92 3.19
C ILE A 55 2.27 -7.07 2.98
N VAL A 56 2.72 -8.27 2.62
CA VAL A 56 4.14 -8.57 2.40
C VAL A 56 4.69 -7.73 1.25
N LYS A 57 3.93 -7.62 0.15
CA LYS A 57 4.34 -6.84 -1.01
C LYS A 57 4.38 -5.34 -0.69
N ILE A 58 3.34 -4.82 -0.03
CA ILE A 58 3.27 -3.42 0.40
C ILE A 58 4.47 -3.11 1.30
N THR A 59 4.72 -3.92 2.32
CA THR A 59 5.86 -3.73 3.24
C THR A 59 7.19 -3.74 2.50
N ASN A 60 7.41 -4.67 1.56
CA ASN A 60 8.64 -4.71 0.78
C ASN A 60 8.83 -3.44 -0.06
N ILE A 61 7.80 -3.00 -0.78
CA ILE A 61 7.86 -1.77 -1.59
C ILE A 61 8.14 -0.56 -0.71
N ILE A 62 7.48 -0.46 0.45
CA ILE A 62 7.69 0.65 1.38
C ILE A 62 9.13 0.65 1.89
N ASN A 63 9.66 -0.50 2.29
CA ASN A 63 11.04 -0.64 2.74
C ASN A 63 12.04 -0.25 1.64
N ASP A 64 11.80 -0.64 0.39
CA ASP A 64 12.66 -0.26 -0.74
C ASP A 64 12.64 1.26 -0.96
N LEU A 65 11.46 1.88 -0.90
CA LEU A 65 11.29 3.32 -1.05
C LEU A 65 11.94 4.12 0.09
N THR A 66 11.96 3.59 1.33
CA THR A 66 12.62 4.23 2.47
C THR A 66 14.13 4.00 2.48
N ASN A 67 14.60 2.82 2.08
CA ASN A 67 16.03 2.48 2.04
C ASN A 67 16.76 3.16 0.87
N SER A 68 16.06 3.47 -0.24
CA SER A 68 16.64 4.17 -1.39
C SER A 68 16.96 5.66 -1.13
N LYS A 69 16.72 6.18 0.08
CA LYS A 69 17.09 7.55 0.48
C LYS A 69 18.48 7.69 1.11
N THR A 70 19.33 6.66 1.02
CA THR A 70 20.71 6.71 1.56
C THR A 70 21.71 7.17 0.50
#